data_AF-A0AA90PUE3-F1
#
_entry.id   AF-A0AA90PUE3-F1
#
_cell.length_a   1.000
_cell.length_b   1.000
_cell.length_c   1.000
_cell.angle_alpha   90.00
_cell.angle_beta   90.00
_cell.angle_gamma   90.00
#
_symmetry.space_group_name_H-M   'P 1'
#
loop_
_entity.id
_entity.type
_entity.pdbx_description
1 polymer ?
#
loop_
_entity_poly.entity_id
_entity_poly.type
_entity_poly.pdbx_seq_one_letter_code
_entity_poly.pdbx_strand_id
1 'polypeptide(L)'
;MTRPLTLLSPVLPGTSAATVVARLALLLPQINAALESIGTVHFARLILLDRSQPNLQPDLLSILPSDNLVIGIITSFDGDFQKYIHDFVAQLSTEFDTLLSLAVGGAALTPVVDHVAEFEAFIAENNVSEHIPNTYFYAAYQHTVQDILAAI
;
A
#
# COMPACT_ATOMS: atom_id res chain seq x y z
N MET A 1 4.39 -8.77 -17.71
CA MET A 1 3.96 -7.38 -17.94
C MET A 1 3.74 -6.74 -16.60
N THR A 2 4.21 -5.50 -16.47
CA THR A 2 4.07 -4.71 -15.25
C THR A 2 2.64 -4.22 -15.08
N ARG A 3 2.12 -4.27 -13.86
CA ARG A 3 0.78 -3.84 -13.47
C ARG A 3 0.85 -2.77 -12.38
N PRO A 4 -0.03 -1.76 -12.39
CA PRO A 4 -0.11 -0.79 -11.32
C PRO A 4 -0.91 -1.34 -10.13
N LEU A 5 -0.54 -0.92 -8.94
CA LEU A 5 -1.41 -1.00 -7.77
C LEU A 5 -1.29 0.29 -6.98
N THR A 6 -2.41 0.99 -6.85
CA THR A 6 -2.54 2.16 -6.00
C THR A 6 -3.63 1.88 -4.98
N LEU A 7 -3.24 1.36 -3.83
CA LEU A 7 -4.14 1.14 -2.70
C LEU A 7 -4.33 2.46 -1.98
N LEU A 8 -5.57 2.94 -1.82
CA LEU A 8 -5.89 4.09 -0.97
C LEU A 8 -6.82 3.65 0.14
N SER A 9 -6.34 3.71 1.38
CA SER A 9 -7.09 3.27 2.57
C SER A 9 -7.34 4.46 3.50
N PRO A 10 -8.61 4.84 3.75
CA PRO A 10 -8.94 5.85 4.75
C PRO A 10 -8.38 5.48 6.12
N VAL A 11 -7.78 6.45 6.80
CA VAL A 11 -7.30 6.26 8.18
C VAL A 11 -8.48 6.29 9.14
N LEU A 12 -8.38 5.54 10.24
CA LEU A 12 -9.38 5.55 11.31
C LEU A 12 -9.63 6.99 11.82
N PRO A 13 -10.92 7.40 11.94
CA PRO A 13 -11.29 8.68 12.54
C PRO A 13 -10.63 8.89 13.89
N GLY A 14 -10.29 10.13 14.22
CA GLY A 14 -9.61 10.43 15.49
C GLY A 14 -8.10 10.13 15.51
N THR A 15 -7.49 9.69 14.40
CA THR A 15 -6.03 9.51 14.31
C THR A 15 -5.35 10.78 13.83
N SER A 16 -4.22 11.16 14.45
CA SER A 16 -3.41 12.30 14.00
C SER A 16 -2.42 11.90 12.90
N ALA A 17 -2.03 12.85 12.04
CA ALA A 17 -1.01 12.60 11.01
C ALA A 17 0.33 12.17 11.62
N ALA A 18 0.71 12.76 12.75
CA ALA A 18 1.92 12.38 13.49
C ALA A 18 1.89 10.92 13.97
N THR A 19 0.74 10.44 14.47
CA THR A 19 0.55 9.04 14.86
C THR A 19 0.71 8.10 13.66
N VAL A 20 0.11 8.44 12.52
CA VAL A 20 0.25 7.66 11.29
C VAL A 20 1.72 7.61 10.88
N VAL A 21 2.38 8.76 10.73
CA VAL A 21 3.80 8.83 10.32
C VAL A 21 4.71 8.03 11.24
N ALA A 22 4.53 8.12 12.56
CA ALA A 22 5.32 7.36 13.51
C ALA A 22 5.15 5.83 13.33
N ARG A 23 3.95 5.36 13.01
CA ARG A 23 3.70 3.94 12.73
C ARG A 23 4.27 3.52 11.38
N LEU A 24 4.07 4.32 10.33
CA LEU A 24 4.60 4.02 9.00
C LEU A 24 6.13 3.96 9.00
N ALA A 25 6.79 4.87 9.72
CA ALA A 25 8.25 4.89 9.83
C ALA A 25 8.84 3.59 10.44
N LEU A 26 8.11 2.95 11.35
CA LEU A 26 8.52 1.68 11.96
C LEU A 26 8.41 0.48 11.02
N LEU A 27 7.59 0.59 9.96
CA LEU A 27 7.34 -0.50 9.00
C LEU A 27 8.24 -0.44 7.77
N LEU A 28 8.77 0.74 7.44
CA LEU A 28 9.57 0.95 6.23
C LEU A 28 10.76 -0.01 6.10
N PRO A 29 11.56 -0.30 7.15
CA PRO A 29 12.69 -1.21 7.01
C PRO A 29 12.28 -2.63 6.62
N GLN A 30 11.22 -3.17 7.20
CA GLN A 30 10.72 -4.52 6.94
C GLN A 30 10.08 -4.61 5.55
N ILE A 31 9.29 -3.60 5.19
CA ILE A 31 8.73 -3.49 3.84
C ILE A 31 9.87 -3.51 2.80
N ASN A 32 10.90 -2.67 2.97
CA ASN A 32 12.02 -2.62 2.04
C ASN A 32 12.73 -3.97 1.90
N ALA A 33 12.99 -4.66 3.01
CA ALA A 33 13.62 -5.98 3.00
C ALA A 33 12.78 -7.03 2.24
N ALA A 34 11.45 -7.03 2.43
CA ALA A 34 10.57 -7.95 1.70
C ALA A 34 10.48 -7.62 0.20
N LEU A 35 10.48 -6.33 -0.18
CA LEU A 35 10.51 -5.92 -1.59
C LEU A 35 11.74 -6.49 -2.32
N GLU A 36 12.91 -6.42 -1.68
CA GLU A 36 14.16 -6.97 -2.22
C GLU A 36 14.07 -8.50 -2.38
N SER A 37 13.44 -9.19 -1.44
CA SER A 37 13.31 -10.66 -1.47
C SER A 37 12.28 -11.18 -2.48
N ILE A 38 11.17 -10.47 -2.71
CA ILE A 38 10.08 -10.94 -3.58
C ILE A 38 10.48 -10.85 -5.06
N GLY A 39 11.27 -9.84 -5.44
CA GLY A 39 11.90 -9.75 -6.77
C GLY A 39 10.93 -9.54 -7.95
N THR A 40 9.66 -9.22 -7.69
CA THR A 40 8.65 -8.89 -8.72
C THR A 40 8.14 -7.46 -8.62
N VAL A 41 8.67 -6.66 -7.68
CA VAL A 41 8.24 -5.27 -7.46
C VAL A 41 9.27 -4.29 -8.00
N HIS A 42 8.83 -3.42 -8.91
CA HIS A 42 9.69 -2.38 -9.49
C HIS A 42 9.99 -1.27 -8.48
N PHE A 43 8.96 -0.87 -7.73
CA PHE A 43 9.04 0.05 -6.61
C PHE A 43 7.78 -0.08 -5.78
N ALA A 44 7.84 0.24 -4.48
CA ALA A 44 6.65 0.53 -3.68
C ALA A 44 6.88 1.80 -2.87
N ARG A 45 5.87 2.66 -2.83
CA ARG A 45 5.88 3.92 -2.10
C ARG A 45 4.69 3.98 -1.18
N LEU A 46 4.99 4.13 0.11
CA LEU A 46 4.01 4.41 1.14
C LEU A 46 3.88 5.92 1.30
N ILE A 47 2.66 6.45 1.25
CA ILE A 47 2.36 7.87 1.35
C ILE A 47 1.22 8.14 2.33
N LEU A 48 1.24 9.30 2.96
CA LEU A 48 0.13 9.83 3.74
C LEU A 48 -0.46 11.03 2.99
N LEU A 49 -1.77 11.02 2.82
CA LEU A 49 -2.54 12.06 2.15
C LEU A 49 -3.57 12.65 3.12
N ASP A 50 -3.89 13.93 2.98
CA ASP A 50 -4.93 14.62 3.75
C ASP A 50 -5.94 15.29 2.82
N ARG A 51 -7.16 14.75 2.76
CA ARG A 51 -8.23 15.26 1.89
C ARG A 51 -8.74 16.65 2.27
N SER A 52 -8.40 17.16 3.46
CA SER A 52 -8.74 18.53 3.86
C SER A 52 -7.83 19.58 3.21
N GLN A 53 -6.68 19.15 2.66
CA GLN A 53 -5.67 20.03 2.10
C GLN A 53 -5.78 20.08 0.57
N PRO A 54 -5.72 21.26 -0.07
CA PRO A 54 -5.90 21.39 -1.52
C PRO A 54 -4.93 20.56 -2.37
N ASN A 55 -3.73 20.29 -1.85
CA ASN A 55 -2.69 19.50 -2.51
C ASN A 55 -2.45 18.13 -1.85
N LEU A 56 -3.36 17.72 -0.97
CA LEU A 56 -3.33 16.46 -0.22
C LEU A 56 -2.14 16.28 0.73
N GLN A 57 -1.30 17.29 0.95
CA GLN A 57 -0.17 17.16 1.87
C GLN A 57 -0.63 17.33 3.32
N PRO A 58 -0.35 16.37 4.22
CA PRO A 58 -0.78 16.49 5.61
C PRO A 58 -0.05 17.63 6.34
N ASP A 59 -0.76 18.34 7.21
CA ASP A 59 -0.14 19.28 8.16
C ASP A 59 0.49 18.51 9.33
N LEU A 60 1.81 18.31 9.25
CA LEU A 60 2.57 17.60 10.28
C LEU A 60 2.84 18.44 11.54
N LEU A 61 2.55 19.75 11.52
CA LEU A 61 2.64 20.59 12.71
C LEU A 61 1.36 20.52 13.55
N SER A 62 0.25 20.06 12.95
CA SER A 62 -0.98 19.78 13.67
C SER A 62 -0.85 18.49 14.48
N ILE A 63 -0.98 18.61 15.80
CA ILE A 63 -1.11 17.48 16.72
C ILE A 63 -2.57 16.99 16.85
N LEU A 64 -3.51 17.65 16.17
CA LEU A 64 -4.91 17.31 16.27
C LEU A 64 -5.26 16.13 15.36
N PRO A 65 -6.21 15.27 15.78
CA PRO A 65 -6.79 14.26 14.92
C PRO A 65 -7.40 14.80 13.62
N SER A 66 -7.46 13.96 12.59
CA SER A 66 -8.14 14.28 11.32
C SER A 66 -8.84 13.05 10.74
N ASP A 67 -10.09 13.24 10.32
CA ASP A 67 -10.89 12.21 9.63
C ASP A 67 -10.67 12.22 8.09
N ASN A 68 -9.76 13.08 7.64
CA ASN A 68 -9.47 13.28 6.21
C ASN A 68 -8.23 12.54 5.74
N LEU A 69 -7.51 11.89 6.66
CA LEU A 69 -6.26 11.18 6.35
C LEU A 69 -6.52 9.89 5.55
N VAL A 70 -5.62 9.61 4.61
CA VAL A 70 -5.61 8.42 3.77
C VAL A 70 -4.19 7.90 3.67
N ILE A 71 -3.97 6.61 3.95
CA ILE A 71 -2.70 5.94 3.67
C ILE A 71 -2.77 5.41 2.24
N GLY A 72 -1.76 5.74 1.44
CA GLY A 72 -1.61 5.25 0.08
C GLY A 72 -0.42 4.31 -0.06
N ILE A 73 -0.59 3.21 -0.78
CA ILE A 73 0.51 2.38 -1.29
C ILE A 73 0.47 2.47 -2.82
N ILE A 74 1.52 3.06 -3.40
CA ILE A 74 1.70 3.16 -4.86
C ILE A 74 2.84 2.22 -5.24
N THR A 75 2.54 1.23 -6.06
CA THR A 75 3.52 0.23 -6.51
C THR A 75 3.25 -0.16 -7.95
N SER A 76 4.26 -0.77 -8.57
CA SER A 76 4.07 -1.53 -9.79
C SER A 76 4.82 -2.85 -9.70
N PHE A 77 4.17 -3.92 -10.10
CA PHE A 77 4.67 -5.29 -9.94
C PHE A 77 4.51 -6.10 -11.22
N ASP A 78 5.27 -7.17 -11.34
CA ASP A 78 5.16 -8.11 -12.45
C ASP A 78 4.30 -9.31 -12.09
N GLY A 79 3.54 -9.78 -13.09
CA GLY A 79 2.85 -11.06 -13.01
C GLY A 79 1.41 -10.94 -12.52
N ASP A 80 0.98 -11.99 -11.82
CA ASP A 80 -0.40 -12.16 -11.39
C ASP A 80 -0.66 -11.47 -10.03
N PHE A 81 -1.82 -10.82 -9.90
CA PHE A 81 -2.18 -10.06 -8.71
C PHE A 81 -2.36 -10.96 -7.48
N GLN A 82 -3.03 -12.11 -7.63
CA GLN A 82 -3.27 -13.02 -6.52
C GLN A 82 -1.94 -13.59 -6.01
N LYS A 83 -1.09 -14.07 -6.93
CA LYS A 83 0.25 -14.54 -6.58
C LYS A 83 1.06 -13.46 -5.86
N TYR A 84 1.03 -12.23 -6.38
CA TYR A 84 1.67 -11.08 -5.75
C TYR A 84 1.18 -10.89 -4.30
N ILE A 85 -0.13 -10.81 -4.05
CA ILE A 85 -0.65 -10.64 -2.69
C ILE A 85 -0.26 -11.79 -1.77
N HIS A 86 -0.33 -13.04 -2.24
CA HIS A 86 0.03 -14.20 -1.44
C HIS A 86 1.52 -14.21 -1.03
N ASP A 87 2.43 -13.90 -1.97
CA ASP A 87 3.87 -13.83 -1.69
C ASP A 87 4.18 -12.75 -0.64
N PHE A 88 3.45 -11.62 -0.68
CA PHE A 88 3.55 -10.55 0.29
C PHE A 88 3.00 -10.94 1.67
N VAL A 89 1.81 -11.55 1.74
CA VAL A 89 1.23 -11.97 3.02
C VAL A 89 2.13 -12.98 3.74
N ALA A 90 2.75 -13.90 3.01
CA ALA A 90 3.67 -14.88 3.57
C ALA A 90 4.90 -14.24 4.26
N GLN A 91 5.31 -13.04 3.84
CA GLN A 91 6.51 -12.37 4.33
C GLN A 91 6.22 -11.18 5.25
N LEU A 92 5.07 -10.51 5.08
CA LEU A 92 4.75 -9.22 5.68
C LEU A 92 3.41 -9.20 6.44
N SER A 93 2.89 -10.36 6.85
CA SER A 93 1.60 -10.44 7.56
C SER A 93 1.52 -9.49 8.77
N THR A 94 2.56 -9.43 9.59
CA THR A 94 2.58 -8.56 10.80
C THR A 94 2.65 -7.08 10.44
N GLU A 95 3.36 -6.72 9.36
CA GLU A 95 3.45 -5.37 8.85
C GLU A 95 2.11 -4.91 8.25
N PHE A 96 1.42 -5.80 7.53
CA PHE A 96 0.06 -5.54 7.06
C PHE A 96 -0.93 -5.40 8.21
N ASP A 97 -0.84 -6.24 9.25
CA ASP A 97 -1.66 -6.08 10.46
C ASP A 97 -1.47 -4.71 11.10
N THR A 98 -0.21 -4.23 11.13
CA THR A 98 0.09 -2.89 11.64
C THR A 98 -0.49 -1.78 10.75
N LEU A 99 -0.40 -1.89 9.42
CA LEU A 99 -1.04 -0.95 8.50
C LEU A 99 -2.57 -0.96 8.63
N LEU A 100 -3.18 -2.14 8.70
CA LEU A 100 -4.62 -2.33 8.81
C LEU A 100 -5.15 -1.81 10.15
N SER A 101 -4.34 -1.84 11.22
CA SER A 101 -4.70 -1.23 12.50
C SER A 101 -4.92 0.30 12.41
N LEU A 102 -4.44 0.95 11.34
CA LEU A 102 -4.66 2.37 11.07
C LEU A 102 -5.80 2.62 10.08
N ALA A 103 -6.27 1.60 9.37
CA ALA A 103 -7.20 1.73 8.26
C ALA A 103 -8.65 1.44 8.66
N VAL A 104 -9.59 2.19 8.09
CA VAL A 104 -11.02 1.88 8.20
C VAL A 104 -11.29 0.50 7.58
N GLY A 105 -11.94 -0.37 8.36
CA GLY A 105 -12.23 -1.75 7.94
C GLY A 105 -11.07 -2.73 8.15
N GLY A 106 -9.86 -2.26 8.48
CA GLY A 106 -8.68 -3.12 8.60
C GLY A 106 -8.74 -4.09 9.78
N ALA A 107 -9.38 -3.72 10.88
CA ALA A 107 -9.51 -4.59 12.06
C ALA A 107 -10.23 -5.93 11.77
N ALA A 108 -11.12 -5.98 10.77
CA ALA A 108 -11.83 -7.21 10.39
C ALA A 108 -10.95 -8.18 9.59
N LEU A 109 -9.76 -7.72 9.16
CA LEU A 109 -8.82 -8.45 8.31
C LEU A 109 -7.57 -8.85 9.10
N THR A 110 -7.48 -8.54 10.39
CA THR A 110 -6.32 -8.79 11.23
C THR A 110 -6.61 -9.94 12.21
N PRO A 111 -5.78 -11.01 12.24
CA PRO A 111 -4.51 -11.15 11.53
C PRO A 111 -4.69 -11.56 10.06
N VAL A 112 -3.96 -10.93 9.15
CA VAL A 112 -4.10 -11.12 7.69
C VAL A 112 -3.86 -12.57 7.26
N VAL A 113 -2.99 -13.29 7.97
CA VAL A 113 -2.67 -14.69 7.67
C VAL A 113 -3.90 -15.60 7.74
N ASP A 114 -4.91 -15.24 8.56
CA ASP A 114 -6.15 -15.99 8.71
C ASP A 114 -7.27 -15.48 7.76
N HIS A 115 -7.03 -14.39 7.04
CA HIS A 115 -8.01 -13.64 6.24
C HIS A 115 -7.48 -13.29 4.84
N VAL A 116 -6.65 -14.15 4.24
CA VAL A 116 -5.93 -13.85 2.98
C VAL A 116 -6.89 -13.49 1.84
N ALA A 117 -8.00 -14.22 1.70
CA ALA A 117 -8.97 -13.99 0.64
C ALA A 117 -9.74 -12.66 0.84
N GLU A 118 -10.14 -12.37 2.08
CA GLU A 118 -10.79 -11.11 2.44
C GLU A 118 -9.83 -9.93 2.30
N PHE A 119 -8.55 -10.12 2.61
CA PHE A 119 -7.51 -9.12 2.42
C PHE A 119 -7.24 -8.85 0.93
N GLU A 120 -7.18 -9.89 0.10
CA GLU A 120 -7.08 -9.75 -1.37
C GLU A 120 -8.28 -8.95 -1.91
N ALA A 121 -9.50 -9.28 -1.48
CA ALA A 121 -10.71 -8.58 -1.87
C ALA A 121 -10.69 -7.11 -1.40
N PHE A 122 -10.21 -6.85 -0.18
CA PHE A 122 -10.04 -5.50 0.34
C PHE A 122 -9.05 -4.69 -0.52
N ILE A 123 -7.93 -5.28 -0.91
CA ILE A 123 -6.96 -4.59 -1.77
C ILE A 123 -7.56 -4.32 -3.15
N ALA A 124 -8.26 -5.30 -3.75
CA ALA A 124 -8.90 -5.12 -5.05
C ALA A 124 -9.92 -3.98 -5.03
N GLU A 125 -10.79 -3.95 -4.01
CA GLU A 125 -11.80 -2.90 -3.83
C GLU A 125 -11.18 -1.51 -3.64
N ASN A 126 -10.04 -1.42 -2.92
CA ASN A 126 -9.38 -0.15 -2.63
C ASN A 126 -8.24 0.19 -3.61
N ASN A 127 -8.03 -0.61 -4.66
CA ASN A 127 -7.01 -0.36 -5.69
C ASN A 127 -7.54 0.62 -6.74
N VAL A 128 -7.30 1.90 -6.55
CA VAL A 128 -7.81 2.94 -7.45
C VAL A 128 -7.22 2.87 -8.87
N SER A 129 -6.09 2.18 -9.09
CA SER A 129 -5.52 2.01 -10.43
C SER A 129 -6.38 1.13 -11.34
N GLU A 130 -7.13 0.20 -10.76
CA GLU A 130 -8.00 -0.73 -11.50
C GLU A 130 -9.45 -0.20 -11.60
N HIS A 131 -9.69 1.04 -11.15
CA HIS A 131 -10.99 1.71 -11.25
C HIS A 131 -11.02 2.74 -12.39
N ILE A 132 -12.12 2.80 -13.14
CA ILE A 132 -12.33 3.84 -14.18
C ILE A 132 -12.37 5.23 -13.50
N PRO A 133 -11.66 6.25 -14.04
CA PRO A 133 -10.94 6.28 -15.32
C PRO A 133 -9.45 5.90 -15.23
N ASN A 134 -8.94 5.55 -14.06
CA ASN A 134 -7.50 5.34 -13.84
C ASN A 134 -6.94 4.13 -14.60
N THR A 135 -7.80 3.20 -15.03
CA THR A 135 -7.44 2.08 -15.92
C THR A 135 -6.81 2.54 -17.24
N TYR A 136 -7.04 3.79 -17.68
CA TYR A 136 -6.50 4.33 -18.93
C TYR A 136 -5.20 5.12 -18.77
N PHE A 137 -4.86 5.56 -17.56
CA PHE A 137 -3.77 6.51 -17.31
C PHE A 137 -2.45 5.84 -16.87
N TYR A 138 -2.32 4.53 -17.12
CA TYR A 138 -1.13 3.77 -16.80
C TYR A 138 -0.20 3.61 -18.01
N ALA A 139 1.08 3.89 -17.79
CA ALA A 139 2.15 3.65 -18.75
C ALA A 139 3.39 3.14 -18.02
N ALA A 140 3.97 2.06 -18.55
CA ALA A 140 5.22 1.49 -18.06
C ALA A 140 6.01 0.86 -19.22
N TYR A 141 7.32 0.73 -19.03
CA TYR A 141 8.17 -0.01 -19.96
C TYR A 141 7.84 -1.52 -19.91
N GLN A 142 8.22 -2.26 -20.96
CA GLN A 142 7.85 -3.67 -21.13
C GLN A 142 8.82 -4.67 -20.46
N HIS A 143 9.70 -4.21 -19.57
CA HIS A 143 10.70 -5.06 -18.90
C HIS A 143 10.24 -5.47 -17.51
N THR A 144 10.45 -6.74 -17.16
CA THR A 144 10.24 -7.21 -15.79
C THR A 144 11.41 -6.82 -14.89
N VAL A 145 11.22 -6.86 -13.56
CA VAL A 145 12.29 -6.69 -12.58
C VAL A 145 13.43 -7.67 -12.86
N GLN A 146 13.12 -8.91 -13.22
CA GLN A 146 14.13 -9.93 -13.53
C GLN A 146 14.91 -9.59 -14.81
N ASP A 147 14.26 -9.03 -15.83
CA ASP A 147 14.96 -8.54 -17.04
C ASP A 147 15.92 -7.40 -16.69
N ILE A 148 15.50 -6.49 -15.79
CA ILE A 148 16.31 -5.35 -15.34
C ILE A 148 17.51 -5.85 -14.52
N LEU A 149 17.29 -6.74 -13.55
CA LEU A 149 18.34 -7.29 -12.70
C LEU A 149 19.37 -8.11 -13.47
N ALA A 150 18.97 -8.80 -14.54
CA ALA A 150 19.89 -9.54 -15.41
C ALA A 150 20.77 -8.63 -16.29
N ALA A 151 20.42 -7.34 -16.42
CA ALA A 151 21.10 -6.38 -17.27
C ALA A 151 22.08 -5.44 -16.54
N ILE A 152 22.14 -5.50 -15.20
CA ILE A 152 23.03 -4.71 -14.34
C ILE A 152 24.18 -5.55 -13.80
#